data_AF-A0A259PHE1-F1
#
_entry.id   AF-A0A259PHE1-F1
#
_cell.length_a   1.000
_cell.length_b   1.000
_cell.length_c   1.000
_cell.angle_alpha   90.00
_cell.angle_beta   90.00
_cell.angle_gamma   90.00
#
_symmetry.space_group_name_H-M   'P 1'
#
loop_
_entity.id
_entity.type
_entity.pdbx_description
1 polymer ?
#
loop_
_entity_poly.entity_id
_entity_poly.type
_entity_poly.pdbx_seq_one_letter_code
_entity_poly.pdbx_strand_id
1 'polypeptide(L)'
;MTTQHVLDVHALRLDHRALRAERSRVGWWRRLVRARLDLLVARAVGPQPLGEELTFQLPLDVGLDVPRPDELEAVLGGHRSGTHLDQLTALRALDSRLVRYQDGVDAALAAATERLIGHLAGQPDAVLGPVPEHESRN
;
A
#
# COMPACT_ATOMS: atom_id res chain seq x y z
N MET A 1 -38.25 9.69 -15.45
CA MET A 1 -37.25 10.28 -14.53
C MET A 1 -36.29 9.26 -13.91
N THR A 2 -36.45 7.95 -14.15
CA THR A 2 -35.64 6.86 -13.56
C THR A 2 -34.24 6.71 -14.15
N THR A 3 -34.05 7.05 -15.43
CA THR A 3 -32.76 6.94 -16.14
C THR A 3 -31.70 7.92 -15.64
N GLN A 4 -32.08 9.11 -15.16
CA GLN A 4 -31.15 10.12 -14.64
C GLN A 4 -30.45 9.63 -13.36
N HIS A 5 -31.19 8.98 -12.46
CA HIS A 5 -30.67 8.48 -11.18
C HIS A 5 -29.75 7.27 -11.32
N VAL A 6 -30.09 6.34 -12.22
CA VAL A 6 -29.24 5.16 -12.50
C VAL A 6 -27.90 5.57 -13.11
N LEU A 7 -27.89 6.60 -13.98
CA LEU A 7 -26.67 7.15 -14.56
C LEU A 7 -25.80 7.84 -13.49
N ASP A 8 -26.41 8.49 -12.50
CA ASP A 8 -25.70 9.15 -11.38
C ASP A 8 -25.01 8.13 -10.45
N VAL A 9 -25.71 7.05 -10.06
CA VAL A 9 -25.12 5.97 -9.24
C VAL A 9 -23.97 5.27 -9.97
N HIS A 10 -24.10 5.01 -11.27
CA HIS A 10 -23.05 4.38 -12.05
C HIS A 10 -21.78 5.26 -12.08
N ALA A 11 -21.93 6.57 -12.27
CA ALA A 11 -20.82 7.52 -12.23
C ALA A 11 -20.12 7.51 -10.87
N LEU A 12 -20.88 7.55 -9.76
CA LEU A 12 -20.32 7.49 -8.40
C LEU A 12 -19.56 6.18 -8.14
N ARG A 13 -20.07 5.04 -8.61
CA ARG A 13 -19.39 3.74 -8.49
C ARG A 13 -18.10 3.69 -9.31
N LEU A 14 -18.10 4.27 -10.51
CA LEU A 14 -16.92 4.31 -11.37
C LEU A 14 -15.82 5.18 -10.74
N ASP A 15 -16.18 6.35 -10.24
CA ASP A 15 -15.28 7.26 -9.51
C ASP A 15 -14.65 6.56 -8.29
N HIS A 16 -15.49 5.93 -7.46
CA HIS A 16 -15.03 5.17 -6.30
C HIS A 16 -14.08 4.01 -6.68
N ARG A 17 -14.37 3.29 -7.78
CA ARG A 17 -13.49 2.22 -8.27
C ARG A 17 -12.15 2.77 -8.75
N ALA A 18 -12.15 3.91 -9.44
CA ALA A 18 -10.93 4.57 -9.91
C ALA A 18 -10.05 4.98 -8.72
N LEU A 19 -10.64 5.57 -7.68
CA LEU A 19 -9.93 5.95 -6.44
C LEU A 19 -9.33 4.74 -5.70
N ARG A 20 -10.04 3.61 -5.64
CA ARG A 20 -9.48 2.37 -5.05
C ARG A 20 -8.31 1.80 -5.85
N ALA A 21 -8.38 1.86 -7.18
CA ALA A 21 -7.28 1.45 -8.04
C ALA A 21 -6.06 2.35 -7.82
N GLU A 22 -6.27 3.66 -7.73
CA GLU A 22 -5.20 4.62 -7.44
C GLU A 22 -4.57 4.39 -6.07
N ARG A 23 -5.38 4.22 -5.02
CA ARG A 23 -4.89 3.87 -3.67
C ARG A 23 -3.97 2.64 -3.69
N SER A 24 -4.36 1.61 -4.45
CA SER A 24 -3.55 0.39 -4.60
C SER A 24 -2.22 0.66 -5.31
N ARG A 25 -2.24 1.48 -6.38
CA ARG A 25 -1.02 1.88 -7.12
C ARG A 25 -0.07 2.68 -6.23
N VAL A 26 -0.57 3.67 -5.50
CA VAL A 26 0.24 4.47 -4.57
C VAL A 26 0.84 3.60 -3.48
N GLY A 27 0.05 2.70 -2.90
CA GLY A 27 0.52 1.75 -1.89
C GLY A 27 1.64 0.85 -2.40
N TRP A 28 1.56 0.38 -3.65
CA TRP A 28 2.64 -0.39 -4.28
C TRP A 28 3.92 0.43 -4.45
N TRP A 29 3.81 1.65 -4.98
CA TRP A 29 4.96 2.54 -5.15
C TRP A 29 5.63 2.93 -3.83
N ARG A 30 4.86 3.16 -2.77
CA ARG A 30 5.41 3.43 -1.43
C ARG A 30 6.22 2.26 -0.90
N ARG A 31 5.72 1.02 -1.04
CA ARG A 31 6.48 -0.18 -0.64
C ARG A 31 7.80 -0.29 -1.41
N LEU A 32 7.77 -0.01 -2.71
CA LEU A 32 8.98 -0.05 -3.53
C LEU A 32 10.00 1.02 -3.12
N VAL A 33 9.56 2.26 -2.89
CA VAL A 33 10.42 3.36 -2.44
C VAL A 33 11.00 3.07 -1.06
N ARG A 34 10.21 2.54 -0.13
CA ARG A 34 10.66 2.11 1.20
C ARG A 34 11.73 1.03 1.10
N ALA A 35 11.48 -0.04 0.33
CA ALA A 35 12.46 -1.10 0.10
C ALA A 35 13.77 -0.55 -0.50
N ARG A 36 13.69 0.43 -1.40
CA ARG A 36 14.89 1.07 -1.97
C ARG A 36 15.64 1.91 -0.94
N LEU A 37 14.95 2.63 -0.05
CA LEU A 37 15.54 3.34 1.08
C LEU A 37 16.24 2.37 2.03
N ASP A 38 15.56 1.29 2.40
CA ASP A 38 16.08 0.27 3.32
C ASP A 38 17.36 -0.36 2.75
N LEU A 39 17.39 -0.66 1.44
CA LEU A 39 18.60 -1.15 0.77
C LEU A 39 19.75 -0.14 0.75
N LEU A 40 19.47 1.16 0.57
CA LEU A 40 20.52 2.19 0.63
C LEU A 40 21.08 2.34 2.04
N VAL A 41 20.23 2.28 3.06
CA VAL A 41 20.64 2.31 4.46
C VAL A 41 21.48 1.07 4.79
N ALA A 42 21.01 -0.12 4.41
CA ALA A 42 21.75 -1.36 4.61
C ALA A 42 23.13 -1.34 3.95
N ARG A 43 23.24 -0.79 2.73
CA ARG A 43 24.53 -0.58 2.04
C ARG A 43 25.43 0.45 2.70
N ALA A 44 24.88 1.43 3.39
CA ALA A 44 25.67 2.48 4.04
C ALA A 44 26.21 2.04 5.41
N VAL A 45 25.45 1.20 6.13
CA VAL A 45 25.84 0.67 7.45
C VAL A 45 26.66 -0.61 7.32
N GLY A 46 26.40 -1.41 6.28
CA GLY A 46 26.96 -2.75 6.13
C GLY A 46 26.27 -3.77 7.06
N PRO A 47 26.39 -5.07 6.75
CA PRO A 47 25.88 -6.13 7.62
C PRO A 47 26.72 -6.21 8.89
N GLN A 48 26.04 -6.32 10.04
CA GLN A 48 26.69 -6.65 11.32
C GLN A 48 26.77 -8.17 11.49
N PRO A 49 27.77 -8.67 12.24
CA PRO A 49 27.86 -10.10 12.52
C PRO A 49 26.60 -10.60 13.22
N LEU A 50 26.00 -11.65 12.65
CA LEU A 50 24.85 -12.33 13.23
C LEU A 50 25.35 -13.39 14.23
N GLY A 51 24.62 -13.61 15.31
CA GLY A 51 24.87 -14.73 16.24
C GLY A 51 26.03 -14.57 17.22
N GLU A 52 26.89 -13.53 17.11
CA GLU A 52 28.00 -13.31 18.06
C GLU A 52 27.53 -13.16 19.51
N GLU A 53 26.46 -12.39 19.74
CA GLU A 53 25.89 -12.17 21.08
C GLU A 53 25.22 -13.43 21.65
N LEU A 54 24.87 -14.40 20.81
CA LEU A 54 24.09 -15.59 21.16
C LEU A 54 24.88 -16.90 20.96
N THR A 55 26.19 -16.83 20.69
CA THR A 55 27.00 -17.98 20.23
C THR A 55 26.96 -19.17 21.20
N PHE A 56 26.83 -18.91 22.51
CA PHE A 56 26.76 -19.95 23.54
C PHE A 56 25.33 -20.31 23.97
N GLN A 57 24.33 -19.64 23.41
CA GLN A 57 22.91 -19.82 23.73
C GLN A 57 22.15 -20.49 22.58
N LEU A 58 22.66 -20.36 21.36
CA LEU A 58 22.10 -21.04 20.19
C LEU A 58 22.43 -22.54 20.25
N PRO A 59 21.44 -23.39 19.92
CA PRO A 59 21.71 -24.78 19.57
C PRO A 59 22.80 -24.86 18.50
N LEU A 60 23.68 -25.87 18.61
CA LEU A 60 24.87 -25.97 17.76
C LEU A 60 24.49 -26.06 16.27
N ASP A 61 23.44 -26.81 15.95
CA ASP A 61 22.89 -26.94 14.60
C ASP A 61 22.45 -25.60 14.02
N VAL A 62 21.80 -24.75 14.83
CA VAL A 62 21.40 -23.40 14.40
C VAL A 62 22.60 -22.46 14.26
N GLY A 63 23.59 -22.58 15.15
CA GLY A 63 24.81 -21.76 15.11
C GLY A 63 25.67 -22.02 13.86
N LEU A 64 25.60 -23.22 13.29
CA LEU A 64 26.34 -23.58 12.07
C LEU A 64 25.75 -22.94 10.80
N ASP A 65 24.46 -22.62 10.81
CA ASP A 65 23.74 -22.04 9.66
C ASP A 65 23.70 -20.50 9.68
N VAL A 66 24.44 -19.85 10.58
CA VAL A 66 24.46 -18.38 10.70
C VAL A 66 25.11 -17.77 9.44
N PRO A 67 24.39 -16.94 8.67
CA PRO A 67 24.94 -16.31 7.47
C PRO A 67 26.11 -15.41 7.80
N ARG A 68 27.16 -15.48 6.98
CA ARG A 68 28.36 -14.68 7.23
C ARG A 68 28.18 -13.23 6.74
N PRO A 69 28.81 -12.25 7.40
CA PRO A 69 28.72 -10.85 6.98
C PRO A 69 29.14 -10.60 5.52
N ASP A 70 30.16 -11.30 5.03
CA ASP A 70 30.65 -11.20 3.65
C ASP A 70 29.64 -11.75 2.63
N GLU A 71 28.92 -12.82 2.97
CA GLU A 71 27.80 -13.33 2.14
C GLU A 71 26.69 -12.29 2.01
N LEU A 72 26.33 -11.63 3.12
CA LEU A 72 25.33 -10.56 3.13
C LEU A 72 25.82 -9.32 2.38
N GLU A 73 27.10 -8.96 2.52
CA GLU A 73 27.70 -7.82 1.82
C GLU A 73 27.73 -8.05 0.31
N ALA A 74 27.98 -9.28 -0.14
CA ALA A 74 27.94 -9.65 -1.55
C ALA A 74 26.54 -9.41 -2.17
N VAL A 75 25.46 -9.72 -1.45
CA VAL A 75 24.08 -9.44 -1.89
C VAL A 75 23.81 -7.92 -1.97
N LEU A 76 24.38 -7.15 -1.05
CA LEU A 76 24.22 -5.70 -1.02
C LEU A 76 24.99 -5.00 -2.16
N GLY A 77 26.00 -5.62 -2.77
CA GLY A 77 26.64 -5.11 -4.00
C GLY A 77 27.75 -4.07 -3.78
N GLY A 78 28.46 -4.15 -2.65
CA GLY A 78 29.68 -3.40 -2.35
C GLY A 78 29.52 -1.89 -2.08
N HIS A 79 30.43 -1.34 -1.27
CA HIS A 79 30.47 0.07 -0.86
C HIS A 79 30.93 1.01 -1.99
N ARG A 80 30.05 1.36 -2.94
CA ARG A 80 30.33 2.49 -3.87
C ARG A 80 30.04 3.83 -3.21
N SER A 81 31.07 4.38 -2.57
CA SER A 81 31.03 5.67 -1.87
C SER A 81 30.94 6.86 -2.82
N GLY A 82 30.03 7.80 -2.50
CA GLY A 82 29.95 9.13 -3.09
C GLY A 82 28.53 9.59 -3.40
N THR A 83 27.72 8.77 -4.09
CA THR A 83 26.40 9.19 -4.62
C THR A 83 25.21 8.81 -3.75
N HIS A 84 25.41 8.13 -2.62
CA HIS A 84 24.31 7.56 -1.84
C HIS A 84 23.55 8.58 -0.97
N LEU A 85 24.18 9.63 -0.45
CA LEU A 85 23.51 10.61 0.43
C LEU A 85 22.50 11.48 -0.32
N ASP A 86 22.84 11.95 -1.53
CA ASP A 86 21.93 12.71 -2.38
C ASP A 86 20.74 11.85 -2.82
N GLN A 87 21.00 10.59 -3.20
CA GLN A 87 19.96 9.62 -3.53
C GLN A 87 19.03 9.34 -2.34
N LEU A 88 19.58 9.20 -1.13
CA LEU A 88 18.80 8.98 0.09
C LEU A 88 17.88 10.17 0.38
N THR A 89 18.40 11.39 0.24
CA THR A 89 17.63 12.63 0.44
C THR A 89 16.51 12.75 -0.59
N ALA A 90 16.80 12.50 -1.86
CA ALA A 90 15.81 12.51 -2.94
C ALA A 90 14.71 11.46 -2.72
N LEU A 91 15.07 10.24 -2.29
CA LEU A 91 14.11 9.18 -2.00
C LEU A 91 13.25 9.47 -0.77
N ARG A 92 13.80 10.07 0.29
CA ARG A 92 13.01 10.53 1.45
C ARG A 92 12.02 11.63 1.06
N ALA A 93 12.43 12.55 0.20
CA ALA A 93 11.54 13.58 -0.33
C ALA A 93 10.43 12.97 -1.20
N LEU A 94 10.75 11.96 -2.01
CA LEU A 94 9.77 11.22 -2.80
C LEU A 94 8.79 10.44 -1.91
N ASP A 95 9.27 9.71 -0.90
CA ASP A 95 8.41 9.00 0.07
C ASP A 95 7.45 9.97 0.76
N SER A 96 7.96 11.13 1.21
CA SER A 96 7.12 12.18 1.80
C SER A 96 6.06 12.71 0.84
N ARG A 97 6.37 12.86 -0.45
CA ARG A 97 5.37 13.24 -1.47
C ARG A 97 4.34 12.15 -1.69
N LEU A 98 4.75 10.88 -1.72
CA LEU A 98 3.85 9.74 -1.88
C LEU A 98 2.93 9.57 -0.66
N VAL A 99 3.41 9.84 0.56
CA VAL A 99 2.58 9.90 1.78
C VAL A 99 1.47 10.94 1.60
N ARG A 100 1.83 12.19 1.31
CA ARG A 100 0.84 13.27 1.13
C ARG A 100 -0.15 12.98 0.01
N TYR A 101 0.33 12.39 -1.09
CA TYR A 101 -0.54 12.01 -2.19
C TYR A 101 -1.49 10.87 -1.79
N GLN A 102 -1.00 9.86 -1.05
CA GLN A 102 -1.86 8.80 -0.53
C GLN A 102 -2.91 9.38 0.43
N ASP A 103 -2.54 10.29 1.33
CA ASP A 103 -3.49 10.92 2.25
C ASP A 103 -4.60 11.65 1.48
N GLY A 104 -4.24 12.33 0.38
CA GLY A 104 -5.21 12.96 -0.52
C GLY A 104 -6.13 11.96 -1.23
N VAL A 105 -5.59 10.85 -1.73
CA VAL A 105 -6.38 9.78 -2.35
C VAL A 105 -7.30 9.12 -1.33
N ASP A 106 -6.83 8.91 -0.10
CA ASP A 106 -7.60 8.31 0.98
C ASP A 106 -8.75 9.22 1.43
N ALA A 107 -8.51 10.53 1.53
CA ALA A 107 -9.55 11.53 1.78
C ALA A 107 -10.58 11.60 0.63
N ALA A 108 -10.12 11.60 -0.62
CA ALA A 108 -11.01 11.60 -1.79
C ALA A 108 -11.85 10.32 -1.86
N LEU A 109 -11.27 9.17 -1.54
CA LEU A 109 -11.97 7.89 -1.47
C LEU A 109 -13.04 7.92 -0.38
N ALA A 110 -12.72 8.42 0.81
CA ALA A 110 -13.69 8.57 1.90
C ALA A 110 -14.87 9.46 1.49
N ALA A 111 -14.60 10.62 0.89
CA ALA A 111 -15.65 11.51 0.39
C ALA A 111 -16.49 10.87 -0.74
N ALA A 112 -15.88 10.08 -1.62
CA ALA A 112 -16.61 9.33 -2.64
C ALA A 112 -17.50 8.23 -2.02
N THR A 113 -17.01 7.55 -0.99
CA THR A 113 -17.80 6.58 -0.22
C THR A 113 -18.99 7.25 0.46
N GLU A 114 -18.80 8.41 1.12
CA GLU A 114 -19.88 9.17 1.74
C GLU A 114 -20.95 9.62 0.73
N ARG A 115 -20.52 10.16 -0.43
CA ARG A 115 -21.45 10.52 -1.53
C ARG A 115 -22.25 9.31 -2.01
N LEU A 116 -21.60 8.17 -2.19
CA LEU A 116 -22.26 6.94 -2.62
C LEU A 116 -23.27 6.45 -1.57
N ILE A 117 -22.89 6.43 -0.28
CA ILE A 117 -23.79 6.05 0.82
C ILE A 117 -24.98 7.01 0.88
N GLY A 118 -24.74 8.33 0.85
CA GLY A 118 -25.79 9.33 0.89
C GLY A 118 -26.79 9.19 -0.26
N HIS A 119 -26.29 8.93 -1.47
CA HIS A 119 -27.16 8.70 -2.63
C HIS A 119 -27.99 7.41 -2.46
N LEU A 120 -27.38 6.31 -2.02
CA LEU A 120 -28.08 5.04 -1.83
C LEU A 120 -29.13 5.12 -0.70
N ALA A 121 -28.81 5.80 0.40
CA ALA A 121 -29.74 6.02 1.52
C ALA A 121 -30.93 6.91 1.13
N GLY A 122 -30.71 7.88 0.23
CA GLY A 122 -31.77 8.72 -0.32
C GLY A 122 -32.67 8.04 -1.36
N GLN A 123 -32.26 6.86 -1.88
CA GLN A 123 -32.98 6.12 -2.92
C GLN A 123 -32.99 4.60 -2.64
N PRO A 124 -33.63 4.14 -1.56
CA PRO A 124 -33.64 2.73 -1.19
C PRO A 124 -34.26 1.83 -2.28
N ASP A 125 -35.28 2.31 -2.99
CA ASP A 125 -35.99 1.55 -4.03
C ASP A 125 -35.12 1.29 -5.27
N ALA A 126 -34.12 2.13 -5.54
CA ALA A 126 -33.18 1.94 -6.65
C ALA A 126 -32.18 0.79 -6.39
N VAL A 127 -32.04 0.36 -5.13
CA VAL A 127 -31.10 -0.68 -4.69
C VAL A 127 -31.77 -2.04 -4.59
N LEU A 128 -33.04 -2.08 -4.19
CA LEU A 128 -33.75 -3.32 -3.88
C LEU A 128 -34.41 -3.99 -5.09
N GLY A 129 -34.59 -3.27 -6.20
CA GLY A 129 -35.43 -3.76 -7.31
C GLY A 129 -36.89 -3.92 -6.85
N PRO A 130 -37.85 -4.05 -7.78
CA PRO A 130 -39.23 -4.33 -7.39
C PRO A 130 -39.25 -5.66 -6.63
N VAL A 131 -39.66 -5.61 -5.36
CA VAL A 131 -40.00 -6.81 -4.59
C VAL A 131 -41.15 -7.47 -5.36
N PRO A 132 -41.01 -8.70 -5.89
CA PRO A 132 -42.14 -9.36 -6.53
C PRO A 132 -43.24 -9.50 -5.48
N GLU A 133 -44.34 -8.79 -5.68
CA GLU A 133 -45.54 -8.95 -4.88
C GLU A 133 -45.94 -10.43 -4.98
N HIS A 134 -45.82 -11.16 -3.87
CA HIS A 134 -46.37 -12.49 -3.78
C HIS A 134 -47.90 -12.36 -3.88
N GLU A 135 -48.44 -12.54 -5.09
CA GLU A 135 -49.87 -12.71 -5.31
C GLU A 135 -50.37 -13.77 -4.32
N SER A 136 -51.12 -13.30 -3.33
CA SER A 136 -51.86 -14.14 -2.41
C SER A 136 -52.96 -14.81 -3.23
N ARG A 137 -52.64 -15.98 -3.77
CA ARG A 137 -53.57 -16.84 -4.50
C ARG A 137 -54.61 -17.36 -3.52
N ASN A 138 -55.80 -16.75 -3.57
CA ASN A 138 -57.04 -17.24 -2.98
C ASN A 138 -57.61 -18.37 -3.85
#